data_AF-A0A7V6TGM4-F1
#
_entry.id   AF-A0A7V6TGM4-F1
#
_cell.length_a   1.000
_cell.length_b   1.000
_cell.length_c   1.000
_cell.angle_alpha   90.00
_cell.angle_beta   90.00
_cell.angle_gamma   90.00
#
_symmetry.space_group_name_H-M   'P 1'
#
loop_
_entity.id
_entity.type
_entity.pdbx_description
1 polymer ?
#
loop_
_entity_poly.entity_id
_entity_poly.type
_entity_poly.pdbx_seq_one_letter_code
_entity_poly.pdbx_strand_id
1 'polypeptide(L)'
;MNIHFRDVQTGSVEARAVIEIAEGVFLNEVTILNLEGEIVVEFPMKSFVGKSRRTHYIEIVTFEDNDKRTLWELEIKNAYREWRKTNQKVLVYEDK
;
A
#
# COMPACT_ATOMS: atom_id res chain seq x y z
N MET A 1 -14.53 -0.65 -3.98
CA MET A 1 -13.25 -1.35 -4.19
C MET A 1 -13.08 -2.37 -3.07
N ASN A 2 -12.80 -3.64 -3.38
CA ASN A 2 -12.51 -4.65 -2.35
C ASN A 2 -11.00 -4.65 -2.08
N ILE A 3 -10.62 -4.41 -0.82
CA ILE A 3 -9.23 -4.29 -0.42
C ILE A 3 -8.97 -5.24 0.75
N HIS A 4 -7.95 -6.08 0.58
CA HIS A 4 -7.46 -6.97 1.62
C HIS A 4 -6.14 -6.44 2.15
N PHE A 5 -6.07 -6.20 3.45
CA PHE A 5 -4.87 -5.73 4.11
C PHE A 5 -4.16 -6.88 4.84
N ARG A 6 -2.83 -6.88 4.75
CA ARG A 6 -1.94 -7.76 5.51
C ARG A 6 -1.01 -6.89 6.34
N ASP A 7 -1.02 -7.13 7.64
CA ASP A 7 -0.14 -6.43 8.58
C ASP A 7 1.32 -6.88 8.36
N VAL A 8 2.26 -5.94 8.27
CA VAL A 8 3.69 -6.20 8.06
C VAL A 8 4.55 -5.61 9.18
N GLN A 9 4.11 -4.50 9.78
CA GLN A 9 4.71 -3.86 10.97
C GLN A 9 6.25 -3.79 10.99
N THR A 10 6.86 -3.43 9.87
CA THR A 10 8.33 -3.35 9.77
C THR A 10 8.75 -1.94 9.36
N GLY A 11 9.44 -1.24 10.26
CA GLY A 11 9.85 0.15 10.04
C GLY A 11 8.66 1.07 9.80
N SER A 12 8.71 1.87 8.73
CA SER A 12 7.62 2.77 8.32
C SER A 12 6.49 2.04 7.57
N VAL A 13 6.65 0.75 7.23
CA VAL A 13 5.62 -0.02 6.53
C VAL A 13 4.63 -0.58 7.55
N GLU A 14 3.39 -0.11 7.50
CA GLU A 14 2.33 -0.63 8.35
C GLU A 14 1.70 -1.89 7.75
N ALA A 15 1.26 -1.81 6.50
CA ALA A 15 0.53 -2.90 5.87
C ALA A 15 0.81 -3.00 4.37
N ARG A 16 0.50 -4.17 3.83
CA ARG A 16 0.40 -4.41 2.38
C ARG A 16 -1.06 -4.61 2.02
N ALA A 17 -1.48 -4.03 0.92
CA ALA A 17 -2.83 -4.12 0.40
C ALA A 17 -2.84 -4.90 -0.93
N VAL A 18 -3.87 -5.73 -1.08
CA VAL A 18 -4.27 -6.37 -2.34
C VAL A 18 -5.62 -5.80 -2.71
N ILE A 19 -5.72 -5.24 -3.91
CA ILE A 19 -6.90 -4.52 -4.39
C ILE A 19 -7.53 -5.30 -5.53
N GLU A 20 -8.81 -5.63 -5.43
CA GLU A 20 -9.57 -6.13 -6.58
C GLU A 20 -9.99 -4.97 -7.47
N ILE A 21 -9.45 -4.92 -8.70
CA ILE A 21 -9.67 -3.83 -9.66
C ILE A 21 -10.74 -4.16 -10.71
N ALA A 22 -10.99 -5.45 -10.91
CA ALA A 22 -12.09 -6.02 -11.68
C ALA A 22 -12.36 -7.43 -11.15
N GLU A 23 -13.50 -8.02 -11.50
CA GLU A 23 -13.87 -9.37 -11.04
C GLU A 23 -12.76 -10.39 -11.35
N GLY A 24 -12.16 -10.97 -10.30
CA GLY A 24 -11.07 -11.93 -10.43
C GLY A 24 -9.71 -11.33 -10.83
N VAL A 25 -9.58 -10.00 -10.87
CA VAL A 25 -8.33 -9.29 -11.21
C VAL A 25 -7.84 -8.48 -10.02
N PHE A 26 -6.64 -8.80 -9.55
CA PHE A 26 -6.08 -8.24 -8.33
C PHE A 26 -4.78 -7.47 -8.60
N LEU A 27 -4.69 -6.26 -8.07
CA LEU A 27 -3.48 -5.48 -7.96
C LEU A 27 -2.81 -5.77 -6.62
N ASN A 28 -1.60 -6.33 -6.68
CA ASN A 28 -0.83 -6.70 -5.51
C ASN A 28 0.20 -5.63 -5.12
N GLU A 29 0.80 -5.83 -3.94
CA GLU A 29 1.97 -5.08 -3.46
C GLU A 29 1.76 -3.57 -3.23
N VAL A 30 0.51 -3.10 -3.15
CA VAL A 30 0.22 -1.74 -2.69
C VAL A 30 0.68 -1.62 -1.24
N THR A 31 1.46 -0.58 -0.94
CA THR A 31 2.10 -0.43 0.37
C THR A 31 1.46 0.71 1.13
N ILE A 32 1.13 0.45 2.39
CA ILE A 32 0.67 1.45 3.34
C ILE A 32 1.84 1.81 4.25
N LEU A 33 2.26 3.06 4.18
CA LEU A 33 3.30 3.63 5.01
C LEU A 33 2.69 4.54 6.06
N ASN A 34 3.36 4.63 7.20
CA ASN A 34 3.14 5.68 8.18
C ASN A 34 4.43 6.49 8.32
N LEU A 35 4.40 7.68 7.75
CA LEU A 35 5.48 8.65 7.79
C LEU A 35 5.05 9.76 8.73
N GLU A 36 5.64 9.79 9.93
CA GLU A 36 5.40 10.85 10.93
C GLU A 36 3.92 11.03 11.32
N GLY A 37 3.13 9.96 11.32
CA GLY A 37 1.70 9.99 11.61
C GLY A 37 0.81 10.19 10.37
N GLU A 38 1.40 10.44 9.20
CA GLU A 38 0.68 10.50 7.94
C GLU A 38 0.66 9.13 7.25
N ILE A 39 -0.56 8.67 6.92
CA ILE A 39 -0.75 7.47 6.12
C ILE A 39 -0.50 7.81 4.66
N VAL A 40 0.50 7.17 4.06
CA VAL A 40 0.88 7.31 2.65
C VAL A 40 0.64 5.99 1.93
N VAL A 41 0.11 6.06 0.70
CA VAL A 41 -0.15 4.89 -0.14
C VAL A 41 0.85 4.90 -1.27
N GLU A 42 1.62 3.83 -1.41
CA GLU A 42 2.54 3.63 -2.52
C GLU A 42 2.05 2.49 -3.42
N PHE A 43 1.94 2.80 -4.72
CA PHE A 43 1.62 1.81 -5.74
C PHE A 43 2.85 0.97 -6.10
N PRO A 44 2.65 -0.27 -6.57
CA PRO A 44 3.76 -1.15 -6.89
C PRO A 44 4.64 -0.59 -8.01
N MET A 45 5.94 -0.63 -7.77
CA MET A 45 6.97 -0.26 -8.72
C MET A 45 7.90 -1.43 -8.96
N LYS A 46 8.32 -1.62 -10.21
CA LYS A 46 9.31 -2.61 -10.58
C LYS A 46 10.65 -1.93 -10.83
N SER A 47 11.70 -2.43 -10.18
CA SER A 47 13.07 -2.04 -10.50
C SER A 47 13.67 -2.99 -11.54
N PHE A 48 14.54 -2.47 -12.40
CA PHE A 48 15.30 -3.28 -13.35
C PHE A 48 16.65 -2.62 -13.68
N VAL A 49 17.64 -3.42 -14.05
CA VAL A 49 18.97 -2.95 -14.43
C VAL A 49 19.03 -2.80 -15.95
N GLY A 50 19.30 -1.58 -16.42
CA GLY A 50 19.43 -1.28 -17.85
C GLY A 50 20.79 -1.70 -18.42
N LYS A 51 20.94 -1.60 -19.75
CA LYS A 51 22.21 -1.87 -20.45
C LYS A 51 23.37 -1.00 -19.96
N SER A 52 23.06 0.19 -19.44
CA SER A 52 24.01 1.13 -18.83
C SER A 52 24.44 0.75 -17.39
N ARG A 53 24.00 -0.41 -16.87
CA ARG A 53 24.13 -0.84 -15.47
C ARG A 53 23.49 0.09 -14.44
N ARG A 54 22.62 1.01 -14.86
CA ARG A 54 21.83 1.85 -13.96
C ARG A 54 20.54 1.15 -13.58
N THR A 55 20.11 1.33 -12.33
CA THR A 55 18.79 0.90 -11.86
C THR A 55 17.74 1.88 -12.34
N HIS A 56 16.72 1.36 -12.99
CA HIS A 56 15.54 2.09 -13.43
C HIS A 56 14.32 1.58 -12.66
N TYR A 57 13.32 2.43 -12.53
CA TYR A 57 12.04 2.13 -11.90
C TYR A 57 10.93 2.37 -12.91
N ILE A 58 9.94 1.50 -12.89
CA ILE A 58 8.71 1.64 -13.68
C ILE A 58 7.51 1.45 -12.76
N GLU A 59 6.55 2.37 -12.85
CA GLU A 59 5.25 2.22 -12.20
C GLU A 59 4.50 1.06 -12.87
N ILE A 60 3.99 0.12 -12.07
CA ILE A 60 3.21 -1.02 -12.59
C ILE A 60 1.78 -0.59 -12.91
N VAL A 61 1.31 0.47 -12.25
CA VAL A 61 -0.02 1.04 -12.46
C VAL A 61 0.14 2.49 -12.87
N THR A 62 -0.53 2.86 -13.95
CA THR A 62 -0.58 4.23 -14.44
C THR A 62 -2.03 4.67 -14.48
N PHE A 63 -2.27 5.91 -14.07
CA PHE A 63 -3.59 6.54 -14.09
C PHE A 63 -3.68 7.48 -15.28
N GLU A 64 -4.91 7.68 -15.78
CA GLU A 64 -5.16 8.63 -16.87
C GLU A 64 -4.78 10.06 -16.49
N ASP A 65 -5.02 10.42 -15.23
CA ASP A 65 -4.75 11.73 -14.65
C ASP A 65 -4.44 11.62 -13.14
N ASN A 66 -4.04 12.73 -12.54
CA ASN A 66 -3.74 12.79 -11.11
C ASN A 66 -5.00 12.69 -10.23
N ASP A 67 -6.15 13.13 -10.72
CA ASP A 67 -7.39 13.13 -9.94
C ASP A 67 -7.84 11.69 -9.65
N LYS A 68 -7.73 10.80 -10.64
CA LYS A 68 -8.00 9.36 -10.48
C LYS A 68 -7.03 8.69 -9.52
N ARG A 69 -5.75 9.06 -9.60
CA ARG A 69 -4.74 8.58 -8.65
C ARG A 69 -5.10 9.01 -7.22
N THR A 70 -5.38 10.28 -7.01
CA THR A 70 -5.77 10.82 -5.70
C THR A 70 -7.03 10.17 -5.16
N LEU A 71 -8.03 9.91 -6.01
CA LEU A 71 -9.25 9.21 -5.61
C LEU A 71 -8.95 7.81 -5.08
N TRP A 72 -8.11 7.04 -5.79
CA TRP A 72 -7.68 5.71 -5.32
C TRP A 72 -6.91 5.79 -4.00
N GLU A 73 -5.97 6.72 -3.88
CA GLU A 73 -5.21 6.91 -2.65
C GLU A 73 -6.15 7.22 -1.46
N LEU A 74 -7.13 8.09 -1.65
CA LEU A 74 -8.13 8.42 -0.62
C LEU A 74 -9.00 7.21 -0.25
N GLU A 75 -9.49 6.46 -1.23
CA GLU A 75 -10.27 5.24 -0.98
C GLU A 75 -9.48 4.20 -0.18
N ILE A 76 -8.22 3.95 -0.57
CA ILE A 76 -7.34 3.02 0.12
C ILE A 76 -7.03 3.50 1.54
N LYS A 77 -6.73 4.79 1.74
CA LYS A 77 -6.49 5.37 3.07
C LYS A 77 -7.70 5.22 3.98
N ASN A 78 -8.90 5.48 3.46
CA ASN A 78 -10.14 5.35 4.23
C ASN A 78 -10.41 3.88 4.59
N ALA A 79 -10.28 2.96 3.63
CA ALA A 79 -10.44 1.54 3.88
C ALA A 79 -9.42 1.00 4.90
N TYR A 80 -8.17 1.45 4.82
CA TYR A 80 -7.13 1.09 5.79
C TYR A 80 -7.48 1.57 7.20
N ARG A 81 -7.96 2.82 7.34
CA ARG A 81 -8.38 3.37 8.65
C ARG A 81 -9.51 2.56 9.26
N GLU A 82 -10.51 2.17 8.48
CA GLU A 82 -11.61 1.33 8.98
C GLU A 82 -11.11 -0.07 9.38
N TRP A 83 -10.28 -0.70 8.54
CA TRP A 83 -9.66 -1.98 8.86
C TRP A 83 -8.80 -1.90 10.13
N ARG A 84 -8.07 -0.81 10.35
CA ARG A 84 -7.20 -0.66 11.53
C ARG A 84 -7.98 -0.50 12.84
N LYS A 85 -9.22 0.01 12.79
CA LYS A 85 -10.11 0.06 13.97
C LYS A 85 -10.48 -1.33 14.46
N THR A 86 -10.69 -2.28 13.55
CA THR A 86 -11.03 -3.68 13.88
C THR A 86 -9.81 -4.54 14.15
N ASN A 87 -8.67 -4.19 13.56
CA ASN A 87 -7.41 -4.91 13.66
C ASN A 87 -6.42 -4.10 14.52
N GLN A 88 -6.81 -3.81 15.76
CA GLN A 88 -6.01 -3.01 16.68
C GLN A 88 -4.66 -3.67 16.96
N LYS A 89 -3.63 -2.83 17.05
CA LYS A 89 -2.31 -3.26 17.52
C LYS A 89 -2.42 -3.58 19.01
N VAL A 90 -2.64 -4.84 19.34
CA VAL A 90 -2.49 -5.30 20.72
C VAL A 90 -0.98 -5.29 21.00
N LEU A 91 -0.51 -4.24 21.66
CA LEU A 91 0.78 -4.27 22.33
C LEU A 91 0.64 -5.29 23.48
N VAL A 92 0.97 -6.54 23.21
CA VAL A 92 1.16 -7.50 24.30
C VAL A 92 2.45 -7.06 25.00
N TYR A 93 2.30 -6.39 26.15
CA TYR A 93 3.40 -6.28 27.09
C TYR A 93 3.69 -7.70 27.55
N GLU A 94 4.72 -8.33 27.00
CA GLU A 94 5.32 -9.48 27.67
C GLU A 94 5.96 -8.95 28.96
N ASP A 95 5.25 -9.11 30.09
CA ASP A 95 5.82 -8.90 31.41
C ASP A 95 7.06 -9.81 31.53
N LYS A 96 8.24 -9.20 31.66
CA LYS A 96 9.48 -9.86 32.05
C LYS A 96 9.74 -9.71 33.54
#